data_AF-G0UBH4-F1
#
_entry.id   AF-G0UBH4-F1
#
_cell.length_a   1.000
_cell.length_b   1.000
_cell.length_c   1.000
_cell.angle_alpha   90.00
_cell.angle_beta   90.00
_cell.angle_gamma   90.00
#
_symmetry.space_group_name_H-M   'P 1'
#
loop_
_entity.id
_entity.type
_entity.pdbx_description
1 polymer ?
#
loop_
_entity_poly.entity_id
_entity_poly.type
_entity_poly.pdbx_seq_one_letter_code
_entity_poly.pdbx_strand_id
1 'polypeptide(L)'
;MAVSLVKVMLRLLDIPEESRLCEKILHSAGLLVAVSEAGDGVLEPVELAELWSPLLERRKVAERQVAALWIAAKFWGSSLQRTSLSTLVADLLCHHNSLNASSRDLDVVRDADQNGTDRDLGEVASAKSCCGGSSESLDLCGAGWRGTLETIDRLCKTEVELLRRHNFVVPGACLGMA
;
A
#
# COMPACT_ATOMS: atom_id res chain seq x y z
N MET A 1 -11.24 8.45 -6.29
CA MET A 1 -10.89 9.31 -5.13
C MET A 1 -9.41 9.17 -4.86
N ALA A 2 -8.71 10.29 -4.63
CA ALA A 2 -7.30 10.26 -4.25
C ALA A 2 -7.14 9.64 -2.84
N VAL A 3 -6.28 8.62 -2.72
CA VAL A 3 -6.02 7.95 -1.45
C VAL A 3 -4.62 8.32 -0.98
N SER A 4 -4.53 8.98 0.17
CA SER A 4 -3.24 9.38 0.76
C SER A 4 -2.40 8.17 1.13
N LEU A 5 -1.16 8.14 0.63
CA LEU A 5 -0.18 7.09 0.95
C LEU A 5 0.10 7.02 2.45
N VAL A 6 0.27 8.17 3.11
CA VAL A 6 0.52 8.27 4.56
C VAL A 6 -0.60 7.62 5.35
N LYS A 7 -1.86 7.92 5.02
CA LYS A 7 -3.03 7.35 5.73
C LYS A 7 -3.09 5.84 5.59
N VAL A 8 -2.82 5.32 4.39
CA VAL A 8 -2.80 3.87 4.15
C VAL A 8 -1.68 3.21 4.94
N MET A 9 -0.48 3.79 4.90
CA MET A 9 0.68 3.31 5.66
C MET A 9 0.39 3.27 7.17
N LEU A 10 -0.16 4.32 7.76
CA LEU A 10 -0.49 4.35 9.18
C LEU A 10 -1.51 3.27 9.56
N ARG A 11 -2.53 3.04 8.72
CA ARG A 11 -3.52 1.98 8.91
C ARG A 11 -2.91 0.59 8.83
N LEU A 12 -2.05 0.34 7.83
CA LEU A 12 -1.36 -0.95 7.68
C LEU A 12 -0.40 -1.24 8.83
N LEU A 13 0.14 -0.19 9.45
CA LEU A 13 1.02 -0.29 10.61
C LEU A 13 0.26 -0.27 11.95
N ASP A 14 -1.08 -0.24 11.91
CA ASP A 14 -1.97 -0.14 13.08
C ASP A 14 -1.62 1.04 14.00
N ILE A 15 -1.29 2.19 13.41
CA ILE A 15 -0.95 3.43 14.11
C ILE A 15 -2.18 4.34 14.11
N PRO A 16 -2.74 4.72 15.28
CA PRO A 16 -3.85 5.67 15.34
C PRO A 16 -3.43 7.05 14.85
N GLU A 17 -4.20 7.66 13.94
CA GLU A 17 -3.86 8.94 13.28
C GLU A 17 -3.62 10.09 14.29
N GLU A 18 -4.34 10.10 15.42
CA GLU A 18 -4.27 11.14 16.47
C GLU A 18 -3.31 10.79 17.62
N SER A 19 -2.53 9.72 17.48
CA SER A 19 -1.60 9.32 18.52
C SER A 19 -0.33 10.17 18.50
N ARG A 20 0.25 10.44 19.69
CA ARG A 20 1.60 11.02 19.80
C ARG A 20 2.67 10.18 19.08
N LEU A 21 2.42 8.88 18.91
CA LEU A 21 3.29 7.99 18.14
C LEU A 21 3.24 8.32 16.65
N CYS A 22 2.05 8.56 16.09
CA CYS A 22 1.85 9.05 14.73
C CYS A 22 2.65 10.33 14.48
N GLU A 23 2.48 11.36 15.34
CA GLU A 23 3.21 12.63 15.20
C GLU A 23 4.73 12.44 15.14
N LYS A 24 5.27 11.59 16.02
CA LYS A 24 6.70 11.26 16.06
C LYS A 24 7.17 10.54 14.81
N ILE A 25 6.38 9.59 14.31
CA ILE A 25 6.69 8.84 13.08
C ILE A 25 6.67 9.79 11.88
N LEU A 26 5.64 10.62 11.74
CA LEU A 26 5.52 11.58 10.65
C LEU A 26 6.65 12.62 10.67
N HIS A 27 6.96 13.15 11.85
CA HIS A 27 8.08 14.08 12.02
C HIS A 27 9.42 13.43 11.66
N SER A 28 9.70 12.23 12.18
CA SER A 28 10.94 11.50 11.85
C SER A 28 11.02 11.15 10.36
N ALA A 29 9.92 10.71 9.75
CA ALA A 29 9.88 10.42 8.32
C ALA A 29 10.10 11.69 7.48
N GLY A 30 9.53 12.82 7.89
CA GLY A 30 9.75 14.12 7.26
C GLY A 30 11.22 14.55 7.30
N LEU A 31 11.89 14.42 8.45
CA LEU A 31 13.32 14.65 8.56
C LEU A 31 14.14 13.72 7.66
N LEU A 32 13.75 12.44 7.55
CA LEU A 32 14.44 11.48 6.68
C LEU A 32 14.40 11.89 5.21
N VAL A 33 13.26 12.42 4.75
CA VAL A 33 13.07 12.89 3.37
C VAL A 33 13.75 14.24 3.15
N ALA A 34 13.63 15.19 4.07
CA ALA A 34 14.13 16.56 3.89
C ALA A 34 15.65 16.67 3.83
N VAL A 35 16.37 15.84 4.57
CA VAL A 35 17.85 15.75 4.47
C VAL A 35 18.28 15.30 3.07
N SER A 36 17.39 14.65 2.31
CA SER A 36 17.67 14.31 0.91
C SER A 36 17.52 15.50 -0.05
N GLU A 37 16.74 16.54 0.27
CA GLU A 37 16.33 17.57 -0.70
C GLU A 37 16.42 19.03 -0.20
N ALA A 38 17.21 19.31 0.85
CA ALA A 38 17.40 20.67 1.39
C ALA A 38 16.07 21.40 1.72
N GLY A 39 15.04 20.65 2.12
CA GLY A 39 13.70 21.15 2.42
C GLY A 39 13.38 21.21 3.92
N ASP A 40 12.22 21.77 4.27
CA ASP A 40 11.80 22.12 5.64
C ASP A 40 11.22 20.95 6.48
N GLY A 41 11.63 19.71 6.23
CA GLY A 41 11.20 18.57 7.07
C GLY A 41 9.75 18.11 6.90
N VAL A 42 8.92 18.78 6.08
CA VAL A 42 7.51 18.42 5.90
C VAL A 42 7.35 17.37 4.79
N LEU A 43 6.62 16.29 5.08
CA LEU A 43 6.26 15.30 4.07
C LEU A 43 5.24 15.88 3.10
N GLU A 44 5.57 15.89 1.81
CA GLU A 44 4.62 16.26 0.78
C GLU A 44 3.44 15.28 0.73
N PRO A 45 2.23 15.78 0.39
CA PRO A 45 1.07 14.93 0.22
C PRO A 45 1.24 14.07 -1.05
N VAL A 46 1.46 12.78 -0.87
CA VAL A 46 1.61 11.81 -1.96
C VAL A 46 0.44 10.84 -1.97
N GLU A 47 -0.07 10.55 -3.17
CA GLU A 47 -1.12 9.57 -3.38
C GLU A 47 -0.56 8.14 -3.50
N LEU A 48 -1.33 7.16 -3.03
CA LEU A 48 -0.99 5.74 -3.14
C LEU A 48 -0.74 5.33 -4.61
N ALA A 49 -1.47 5.89 -5.56
CA ALA A 49 -1.32 5.60 -6.99
C ALA A 49 0.06 6.03 -7.54
N GLU A 50 0.74 6.99 -6.89
CA GLU A 50 2.05 7.46 -7.34
C GLU A 50 3.14 6.40 -7.21
N LEU A 51 2.98 5.44 -6.29
CA LEU A 51 3.91 4.33 -6.10
C LEU A 51 4.01 3.42 -7.34
N TRP A 52 2.97 3.37 -8.17
CA TRP A 52 2.94 2.65 -9.44
C TRP A 52 2.86 3.58 -10.66
N SER A 53 3.05 4.88 -10.47
CA SER A 53 3.00 5.86 -11.56
C SER A 53 4.05 5.53 -12.62
N PRO A 54 3.73 5.64 -13.93
CA PRO A 54 4.72 5.52 -15.00
C PRO A 54 5.76 6.66 -14.95
N LEU A 55 5.44 7.77 -14.29
CA LEU A 55 6.34 8.91 -14.13
C LEU A 55 7.37 8.63 -13.04
N LEU A 56 8.63 8.52 -13.44
CA LEU A 56 9.75 8.17 -12.55
C LEU A 56 9.86 9.09 -11.34
N GLU A 57 9.70 10.40 -11.52
CA GLU A 57 9.89 11.36 -10.44
C GLU A 57 8.79 11.25 -9.37
N ARG A 58 7.52 11.14 -9.77
CA ARG A 58 6.41 10.87 -8.81
C ARG A 58 6.61 9.57 -8.06
N ARG A 59 7.04 8.53 -8.78
CA ARG A 59 7.33 7.23 -8.19
C ARG A 59 8.45 7.29 -7.16
N LYS A 60 9.56 7.97 -7.46
CA LYS A 60 10.68 8.12 -6.54
C LYS A 60 10.27 8.85 -5.26
N VAL A 61 9.43 9.89 -5.37
CA VAL A 61 8.92 10.62 -4.19
C VAL A 61 8.08 9.68 -3.32
N ALA A 62 7.14 8.93 -3.93
CA ALA A 62 6.35 7.92 -3.23
C ALA A 62 7.21 6.83 -2.58
N GLU A 63 8.20 6.29 -3.29
CA GLU A 63 9.11 5.27 -2.77
C GLU A 63 9.93 5.77 -1.57
N ARG A 64 10.46 6.99 -1.64
CA ARG A 64 11.17 7.62 -0.52
C ARG A 64 10.25 7.81 0.69
N GLN A 65 9.02 8.23 0.48
CA GLN A 65 8.07 8.42 1.57
C GLN A 65 7.66 7.09 2.22
N VAL A 66 7.42 6.04 1.43
CA VAL A 66 7.21 4.68 1.98
C VAL A 66 8.41 4.25 2.82
N ALA A 67 9.63 4.36 2.28
CA ALA A 67 10.83 3.96 2.99
C ALA A 67 11.07 4.79 4.27
N ALA A 68 10.84 6.10 4.22
CA ALA A 68 11.00 6.98 5.37
C ALA A 68 9.97 6.68 6.48
N LEU A 69 8.70 6.51 6.13
CA LEU A 69 7.65 6.11 7.06
C LEU A 69 7.94 4.73 7.67
N TRP A 70 8.41 3.79 6.86
CA TRP A 70 8.79 2.46 7.29
C TRP A 70 9.96 2.47 8.30
N ILE A 71 11.03 3.20 8.00
CA ILE A 71 12.18 3.37 8.90
C ILE A 71 11.74 4.05 10.21
N ALA A 72 10.95 5.11 10.12
CA ALA A 72 10.47 5.83 11.30
C ALA A 72 9.58 4.95 12.19
N ALA A 73 8.65 4.18 11.59
CA ALA A 73 7.79 3.26 12.33
C ALA A 73 8.59 2.15 13.03
N LYS A 74 9.62 1.59 12.36
CA LYS A 74 10.57 0.65 12.98
C LYS A 74 11.29 1.29 14.16
N PHE A 75 11.82 2.50 13.98
CA PHE A 75 12.59 3.19 15.01
C PHE A 75 11.77 3.46 16.28
N TRP A 76 10.51 3.87 16.12
CA TRP A 76 9.61 4.14 17.24
C TRP A 76 8.95 2.89 17.83
N GLY A 77 9.31 1.70 17.37
CA GLY A 77 8.84 0.43 17.94
C GLY A 77 7.38 0.11 17.62
N SER A 78 6.74 0.79 16.66
CA SER A 78 5.39 0.42 16.21
C SER A 78 5.40 -0.89 15.40
N SER A 79 6.56 -1.30 14.88
CA SER A 79 6.75 -2.56 14.14
C SER A 79 7.01 -3.79 15.05
N LEU A 80 6.46 -3.84 16.27
CA LEU A 80 6.64 -5.01 17.15
C LEU A 80 5.94 -6.29 16.63
N GLN A 81 5.08 -6.19 15.62
CA GLN A 81 4.51 -7.35 14.91
C GLN A 81 5.02 -7.45 13.46
N ARG A 82 6.26 -7.93 13.27
CA ARG A 82 6.79 -8.68 12.09
C ARG A 82 6.29 -8.32 10.68
N THR A 83 5.83 -7.12 10.40
CA THR A 83 5.55 -6.72 9.02
C THR A 83 6.89 -6.62 8.32
N SER A 84 7.11 -7.45 7.30
CA SER A 84 8.28 -7.27 6.43
C SER A 84 7.96 -6.15 5.44
N LEU A 85 8.98 -5.50 4.89
CA LEU A 85 8.77 -4.53 3.79
C LEU A 85 8.02 -5.20 2.62
N SER A 86 8.29 -6.48 2.34
CA SER A 86 7.55 -7.27 1.35
C SER A 86 6.07 -7.45 1.68
N THR A 87 5.73 -7.72 2.95
CA THR A 87 4.33 -7.84 3.40
C THR A 87 3.62 -6.50 3.25
N LEU A 88 4.26 -5.42 3.68
CA LEU A 88 3.72 -4.07 3.55
C LEU A 88 3.46 -3.69 2.09
N VAL A 89 4.38 -4.00 1.18
CA VAL A 89 4.19 -3.73 -0.26
C VAL A 89 3.06 -4.57 -0.84
N ALA A 90 2.95 -5.85 -0.44
CA ALA A 90 1.84 -6.70 -0.87
C ALA A 90 0.50 -6.12 -0.41
N ASP A 91 0.40 -5.68 0.84
CA ASP A 91 -0.81 -5.08 1.39
C ASP A 91 -1.17 -3.76 0.69
N LEU A 92 -0.18 -2.90 0.40
CA LEU A 92 -0.37 -1.68 -0.38
C LEU A 92 -0.92 -1.98 -1.78
N LEU A 93 -0.42 -3.04 -2.42
CA LEU A 93 -0.85 -3.47 -3.76
C LEU A 93 -2.27 -4.04 -3.75
N CYS A 94 -2.62 -4.83 -2.73
CA CYS A 94 -3.98 -5.29 -2.48
C CYS A 94 -4.95 -4.12 -2.28
N HIS A 95 -4.57 -3.11 -1.48
CA HIS A 95 -5.37 -1.89 -1.30
C HIS A 95 -5.55 -1.12 -2.62
N HIS A 96 -4.48 -0.94 -3.40
CA HIS A 96 -4.56 -0.25 -4.69
C HIS A 96 -5.49 -0.97 -5.67
N ASN A 97 -5.39 -2.29 -5.77
CA ASN A 97 -6.24 -3.09 -6.65
C ASN A 97 -7.70 -3.10 -6.22
N SER A 98 -7.97 -3.17 -4.91
CA SER A 98 -9.33 -3.09 -4.37
C SER A 98 -10.00 -1.76 -4.71
N LEU A 99 -9.27 -0.64 -4.62
CA LEU A 99 -9.77 0.68 -4.99
C LEU A 99 -10.09 0.79 -6.49
N ASN A 100 -9.24 0.20 -7.33
CA ASN A 100 -9.46 0.18 -8.77
C ASN A 100 -10.62 -0.73 -9.19
N ALA A 101 -10.84 -1.85 -8.49
CA ALA A 101 -11.95 -2.77 -8.74
C ALA A 101 -13.30 -2.13 -8.38
N SER A 102 -13.39 -1.49 -7.21
CA SER A 102 -14.60 -0.78 -6.80
C SER A 102 -15.00 0.36 -7.75
N SER A 103 -14.07 0.89 -8.55
CA SER A 103 -14.36 1.92 -9.54
C SER A 103 -15.00 1.38 -10.82
N ARG A 104 -14.86 0.08 -11.13
CA ARG A 104 -15.35 -0.52 -12.39
C ARG A 104 -16.80 -1.01 -12.30
N ASP A 105 -17.28 -1.35 -11.11
CA ASP A 105 -18.64 -1.85 -10.91
C ASP A 105 -19.73 -0.77 -11.04
N LEU A 106 -19.34 0.52 -11.04
CA LEU A 106 -20.27 1.64 -11.23
C LEU A 106 -20.60 1.93 -12.70
N ASP A 107 -19.86 1.35 -13.66
CA ASP A 107 -20.05 1.62 -15.09
C ASP A 107 -20.96 0.60 -15.81
N VAL A 108 -21.50 -0.40 -15.10
CA VAL A 108 -22.35 -1.46 -15.69
C VAL A 108 -23.86 -1.22 -15.49
N VAL A 109 -24.26 -0.15 -14.79
CA VAL A 109 -25.69 0.21 -14.62
C VAL A 109 -26.06 1.39 -15.53
N ARG A 110 -26.00 1.16 -16.85
CA ARG A 110 -26.79 1.93 -17.81
C ARG A 110 -27.19 1.02 -18.96
N ASP A 111 -28.47 1.10 -19.33
CA ASP A 111 -29.11 0.46 -20.47
C ASP A 111 -29.75 -0.92 -20.19
N ALA A 112 -30.71 -0.96 -19.27
CA ALA A 112 -31.79 -1.94 -19.33
C ALA A 112 -33.08 -1.38 -18.71
N ASP A 113 -33.70 -0.40 -19.38
CA ASP A 113 -35.09 -0.05 -19.09
C ASP A 113 -35.83 0.25 -20.40
N GLN A 114 -36.27 -0.83 -21.05
CA GLN A 114 -37.40 -0.87 -21.99
C GLN A 114 -37.70 -2.33 -22.34
N ASN A 115 -38.51 -3.01 -21.51
CA ASN A 115 -39.77 -3.58 -22.00
C ASN A 115 -40.57 -4.16 -20.83
N GLY A 116 -41.80 -3.69 -20.68
CA GLY A 116 -42.76 -4.33 -19.80
C GLY A 116 -43.16 -5.70 -20.34
N THR A 117 -43.47 -6.61 -19.43
CA THR A 117 -44.56 -7.55 -19.60
C THR A 117 -44.91 -8.15 -18.25
N ASP A 118 -46.15 -7.91 -17.84
CA ASP A 118 -46.84 -8.56 -16.74
C ASP A 118 -46.69 -10.09 -16.81
N ARG A 119 -46.40 -10.72 -15.67
CA ARG A 119 -47.02 -12.01 -15.29
C ARG A 119 -46.83 -12.34 -13.81
N ASP A 120 -47.98 -12.70 -13.25
CA ASP A 120 -48.28 -13.09 -11.88
C ASP A 120 -47.51 -14.31 -11.34
N LEU A 121 -47.21 -14.20 -10.03
CA LEU A 121 -47.33 -15.16 -8.91
C LEU A 121 -46.96 -16.65 -9.08
N GLY A 122 -46.05 -17.10 -8.20
CA GLY A 122 -45.93 -18.49 -7.74
C GLY A 122 -44.47 -18.87 -7.42
N GLU A 123 -43.97 -18.64 -6.21
CA GLU A 123 -43.98 -19.58 -5.08
C GLU A 123 -42.64 -20.32 -4.91
N VAL A 124 -42.29 -20.50 -3.63
CA VAL A 124 -41.28 -21.39 -3.00
C VAL A 124 -39.78 -21.17 -3.24
N ALA A 125 -39.20 -20.63 -2.16
CA ALA A 125 -37.80 -20.72 -1.79
C ALA A 125 -37.25 -22.15 -1.91
N SER A 126 -36.18 -22.29 -2.67
CA SER A 126 -35.28 -23.44 -2.58
C SER A 126 -33.87 -22.91 -2.44
N ALA A 127 -33.35 -22.99 -1.21
CA ALA A 127 -31.95 -22.73 -0.89
C ALA A 127 -31.08 -23.68 -1.72
N LYS A 128 -30.52 -23.16 -2.83
CA LYS A 128 -29.58 -23.87 -3.67
C LYS A 128 -28.18 -23.45 -3.27
N SER A 129 -27.59 -24.32 -2.46
CA SER A 129 -26.14 -24.45 -2.27
C SER A 129 -25.40 -24.27 -3.59
N CYS A 130 -24.64 -23.20 -3.69
CA CYS A 130 -23.63 -22.98 -4.72
C CYS A 130 -22.37 -22.46 -4.02
N CYS A 131 -21.72 -23.30 -3.22
CA CYS A 131 -20.27 -23.19 -3.04
C CYS A 131 -19.59 -23.64 -4.36
N GLY A 132 -19.86 -22.91 -5.44
CA GLY A 132 -19.05 -22.95 -6.65
C GLY A 132 -17.85 -22.07 -6.36
N GLY A 133 -16.77 -22.68 -5.86
CA GLY A 133 -15.47 -22.04 -5.86
C GLY A 133 -15.07 -21.74 -7.29
N SER A 134 -15.35 -20.52 -7.76
CA SER A 134 -14.77 -19.98 -8.97
C SER A 134 -13.27 -19.86 -8.72
N SER A 135 -12.57 -20.91 -9.12
CA SER A 135 -11.13 -20.97 -9.32
C SER A 135 -10.73 -20.04 -10.49
N GLU A 136 -11.04 -18.76 -10.37
CA GLU A 136 -10.66 -17.69 -11.31
C GLU A 136 -9.82 -16.60 -10.62
N SER A 137 -9.56 -16.70 -9.31
CA SER A 137 -8.76 -15.70 -8.58
C SER A 137 -7.24 -15.93 -8.66
N LEU A 138 -6.78 -17.05 -9.22
CA LEU A 138 -5.35 -17.39 -9.25
C LEU A 138 -4.61 -16.92 -10.52
N ASP A 139 -5.32 -16.61 -11.60
CA ASP A 139 -4.67 -16.18 -12.86
C ASP A 139 -4.40 -14.67 -12.94
N LEU A 140 -4.96 -13.87 -12.03
CA LEU A 140 -4.58 -12.45 -11.86
C LEU A 140 -3.24 -12.27 -11.11
N CYS A 141 -2.70 -13.35 -10.53
CA CYS A 141 -1.47 -13.30 -9.73
C CYS A 141 -0.18 -13.33 -10.59
N GLY A 142 -0.14 -13.95 -11.76
CA GLY A 142 1.13 -14.14 -12.48
C GLY A 142 1.86 -12.86 -12.90
N ALA A 143 1.13 -11.84 -13.39
CA ALA A 143 1.69 -10.58 -13.88
C ALA A 143 1.92 -9.54 -12.75
N GLY A 144 1.07 -9.54 -11.72
CA GLY A 144 1.18 -8.60 -10.60
C GLY A 144 2.45 -8.80 -9.77
N TRP A 145 2.94 -10.05 -9.66
CA TRP A 145 4.08 -10.36 -8.79
C TRP A 145 5.40 -9.85 -9.34
N ARG A 146 5.57 -9.76 -10.67
CA ARG A 146 6.79 -9.17 -11.25
C ARG A 146 6.92 -7.70 -10.87
N GLY A 147 5.85 -6.93 -11.04
CA GLY A 147 5.81 -5.52 -10.61
C GLY A 147 5.97 -5.37 -9.10
N THR A 148 5.42 -6.32 -8.32
CA THR A 148 5.58 -6.35 -6.86
C THR A 148 7.04 -6.53 -6.44
N LEU A 149 7.73 -7.53 -6.99
CA LEU A 149 9.13 -7.80 -6.68
C LEU A 149 10.05 -6.65 -7.09
N GLU A 150 9.81 -6.04 -8.25
CA GLU A 150 10.55 -4.85 -8.67
C GLU A 150 10.33 -3.67 -7.72
N THR A 151 9.10 -3.46 -7.23
CA THR A 151 8.82 -2.42 -6.24
C THR A 151 9.48 -2.70 -4.89
N ILE A 152 9.50 -3.97 -4.45
CA ILE A 152 10.23 -4.37 -3.24
C ILE A 152 11.73 -4.09 -3.39
N ASP A 153 12.36 -4.49 -4.51
CA ASP A 153 13.79 -4.26 -4.77
C ASP A 153 14.13 -2.76 -4.75
N ARG A 154 13.30 -1.92 -5.40
CA ARG A 154 13.48 -0.47 -5.38
C ARG A 154 13.32 0.11 -3.97
N LEU A 155 12.32 -0.32 -3.20
CA LEU A 155 12.13 0.14 -1.83
C LEU A 155 13.25 -0.31 -0.90
N CYS A 156 13.77 -1.53 -1.04
CA CYS A 156 14.94 -2.00 -0.30
C CYS A 156 16.17 -1.13 -0.59
N LYS A 157 16.40 -0.77 -1.86
CA LYS A 157 17.50 0.14 -2.25
C LYS A 157 17.33 1.52 -1.63
N THR A 158 16.12 2.08 -1.68
CA THR A 158 15.79 3.37 -1.09
C THR A 158 15.91 3.36 0.43
N GLU A 159 15.49 2.29 1.11
CA GLU A 159 15.69 2.11 2.56
C GLU A 159 17.19 2.17 2.92
N VAL A 160 18.02 1.38 2.22
CA VAL A 160 19.47 1.37 2.45
C VAL A 160 20.12 2.73 2.16
N GLU A 161 19.68 3.42 1.10
CA GLU A 161 20.18 4.75 0.75
C GLU A 161 19.85 5.79 1.83
N LEU A 162 18.61 5.80 2.32
CA LEU A 162 18.19 6.67 3.43
C LEU A 162 18.99 6.37 4.70
N LEU A 163 19.15 5.10 5.07
CA LEU A 163 19.91 4.72 6.26
C LEU A 163 21.39 5.17 6.16
N ARG A 164 22.02 4.98 5.00
CA ARG A 164 23.41 5.42 4.76
C ARG A 164 23.57 6.93 4.86
N ARG A 165 22.64 7.70 4.27
CA ARG A 165 22.72 9.18 4.29
C ARG A 165 22.63 9.76 5.68
N HIS A 166 21.84 9.14 6.54
CA HIS A 166 21.66 9.58 7.92
C HIS A 166 22.67 8.96 8.89
N ASN A 167 23.73 8.30 8.39
CA ASN A 167 24.73 7.58 9.18
C ASN A 167 24.12 6.57 10.16
N PHE A 168 22.93 6.05 9.86
CA PHE A 168 22.40 4.93 10.62
C PHE A 168 23.25 3.71 10.29
N VAL A 169 23.93 3.19 11.32
CA VAL A 169 24.55 1.87 11.25
C VAL A 169 23.41 0.88 11.08
N VAL A 170 23.18 0.44 9.84
CA VAL A 170 22.37 -0.76 9.60
C VAL A 170 23.03 -1.84 10.45
N PRO A 171 22.34 -2.47 11.41
CA PRO A 171 22.87 -3.66 12.05
C PRO A 171 23.10 -4.65 10.92
N GLY A 172 24.34 -4.73 10.44
CA GLY A 172 24.76 -5.85 9.63
C GLY A 172 24.38 -7.06 10.46
N ALA A 173 23.71 -8.03 9.83
CA ALA A 173 23.61 -9.34 10.43
C ALA A 173 25.04 -9.68 10.88
N CYS A 174 25.26 -9.70 12.20
CA CYS A 174 26.47 -10.25 12.75
C CYS A 174 26.41 -11.72 12.36
N LEU A 175 26.93 -12.05 11.17
CA LEU A 175 27.33 -13.40 10.86
C LEU A 175 28.40 -13.67 11.91
N GLY A 176 28.00 -14.37 12.96
CA GLY A 176 28.88 -14.83 14.01
C GLY A 176 30.01 -15.59 13.37
N MET A 177 31.15 -14.93 13.20
CA MET A 177 32.41 -15.59 12.98
C MET A 177 32.79 -16.14 14.36
N ALA A 178 32.36 -17.39 14.58
CA ALA A 178 32.85 -18.23 15.65
C ALA A 178 34.33 -18.57 15.43
#